data_AF-A0A6B2SNL5-F1
#
_entry.id   AF-A0A6B2SNL5-F1
#
_cell.length_a   1.000
_cell.length_b   1.000
_cell.length_c   1.000
_cell.angle_alpha   90.00
_cell.angle_beta   90.00
_cell.angle_gamma   90.00
#
_symmetry.space_group_name_H-M   'P 1'
#
loop_
_entity.id
_entity.type
_entity.pdbx_description
1 polymer ?
#
loop_
_entity_poly.entity_id
_entity_poly.type
_entity_poly.pdbx_seq_one_letter_code
_entity_poly.pdbx_strand_id
1 'polypeptide(L)' 'VAARECGDLVLAASEGAFDLVRLHTLDALVRGEVEAEEGRPRLFKSAGMAWEDLAVAAAAYERWAAAAG' A
#
# COMPACT_ATOMS: atom_id res chain seq x y z
N VAL A 1 3.01 5.01 -7.98
CA VAL A 1 2.66 3.62 -8.36
C VAL A 1 1.16 3.49 -8.62
N ALA A 2 0.30 3.54 -7.59
CA ALA A 2 -1.14 3.27 -7.73
C ALA A 2 -1.88 4.04 -8.85
N ALA A 3 -1.67 5.36 -8.97
CA ALA A 3 -2.33 6.19 -9.99
C ALA A 3 -1.94 5.86 -11.45
N ARG A 4 -1.01 4.92 -11.67
CA ARG A 4 -0.59 4.47 -13.01
C ARG A 4 -0.77 2.96 -13.20
N GLU A 5 -0.68 2.19 -12.13
CA GLU A 5 -0.62 0.73 -12.19
C GLU A 5 -1.89 0.05 -11.68
N CYS A 6 -2.66 0.71 -10.81
CA CYS A 6 -3.97 0.19 -10.39
C CYS A 6 -5.03 0.54 -11.43
N GLY A 7 -5.17 -0.31 -12.45
CA GLY A 7 -6.10 -0.09 -13.56
C GLY A 7 -7.55 0.14 -13.12
N ASP A 8 -8.00 -0.51 -12.05
CA ASP A 8 -9.31 -0.30 -11.42
C ASP A 8 -9.50 1.14 -10.92
N LEU A 9 -8.49 1.73 -10.29
CA LEU A 9 -8.53 3.12 -9.83
C LEU A 9 -8.39 4.11 -10.98
N VAL A 10 -7.53 3.81 -11.95
CA VAL A 10 -7.31 4.66 -13.15
C VAL A 10 -8.58 4.74 -13.99
N LEU A 11 -9.25 3.61 -14.23
CA LEU A 11 -10.51 3.56 -14.98
C LEU A 11 -11.61 4.31 -14.24
N ALA A 12 -11.81 4.04 -12.94
CA ALA A 12 -12.82 4.73 -12.14
C ALA A 12 -12.60 6.25 -12.11
N ALA A 13 -11.35 6.72 -12.10
CA ALA A 13 -11.02 8.14 -12.18
C ALA A 13 -11.31 8.72 -13.58
N SER A 14 -10.96 7.99 -14.64
CA SER A 14 -11.23 8.42 -16.02
C SER A 14 -12.73 8.52 -16.34
N GLU A 15 -13.54 7.70 -15.68
CA GLU A 15 -15.01 7.69 -15.78
C GLU A 15 -15.68 8.73 -14.86
N GLY A 16 -14.91 9.44 -14.04
CA GLY A 16 -15.42 10.41 -13.06
C GLY A 16 -16.13 9.78 -11.85
N ALA A 17 -16.04 8.45 -11.69
CA ALA A 17 -16.63 7.71 -10.59
C ALA A 17 -15.81 7.79 -9.29
N PHE A 18 -14.53 8.15 -9.39
CA PHE A 18 -13.62 8.27 -8.25
C PHE A 18 -12.64 9.44 -8.43
N ASP A 19 -12.21 10.05 -7.33
CA ASP A 19 -11.20 11.11 -7.33
C ASP A 19 -9.93 10.60 -6.65
N LEU A 20 -8.84 10.51 -7.44
CA LEU A 20 -7.54 10.01 -6.97
C LEU A 20 -6.93 10.85 -5.85
N VAL A 21 -7.31 12.13 -5.68
CA VAL A 21 -6.81 12.95 -4.56
C VAL A 21 -7.35 12.48 -3.21
N ARG A 22 -8.37 11.62 -3.20
CA ARG A 22 -8.95 11.01 -1.99
C ARG A 22 -8.21 9.74 -1.57
N LEU A 23 -7.20 9.32 -2.33
CA LEU A 23 -6.34 8.21 -1.93
C LEU A 23 -5.42 8.64 -0.81
N HIS A 24 -5.33 7.80 0.21
CA HIS A 24 -4.29 7.84 1.21
C HIS A 24 -3.37 6.64 1.01
N THR A 25 -2.08 6.84 1.21
CA THR A 25 -1.10 5.77 1.12
C THR A 25 -1.13 4.90 2.38
N LEU A 26 -0.70 3.65 2.25
CA LEU A 26 -0.60 2.75 3.41
C LEU A 26 0.40 3.27 4.45
N ASP A 27 1.48 3.95 4.02
CA ASP A 27 2.46 4.49 4.96
C ASP A 27 1.91 5.65 5.80
N ALA A 28 1.06 6.52 5.23
CA ALA A 28 0.37 7.57 5.98
C ALA A 28 -0.56 6.98 7.05
N LEU A 29 -1.25 5.88 6.74
CA LEU A 29 -2.06 5.14 7.71
C LEU A 29 -1.19 4.52 8.82
N VAL A 30 -0.09 3.85 8.46
CA VAL A 30 0.84 3.22 9.42
C VAL A 30 1.48 4.24 10.36
N ARG A 31 1.78 5.44 9.85
CA ARG A 31 2.36 6.56 10.62
C ARG A 31 1.34 7.32 11.46
N GLY A 32 0.04 7.06 11.27
CA GLY A 32 -1.04 7.80 11.95
C GLY A 32 -1.26 9.21 11.40
N GLU A 33 -0.78 9.50 10.19
CA GLU A 33 -1.04 10.78 9.50
C GLU A 33 -2.46 10.83 8.93
N VAL A 34 -3.05 9.66 8.69
CA VAL A 34 -4.43 9.48 8.26
C VAL A 34 -5.06 8.39 9.12
N GLU A 35 -6.29 8.62 9.57
CA GLU A 35 -7.10 7.62 10.26
C GLU A 35 -8.24 7.15 9.38
N ALA A 36 -8.56 5.86 9.47
CA ALA A 36 -9.66 5.29 8.72
C ALA A 36 -10.97 5.48 9.48
N GLU A 37 -11.90 6.26 8.89
CA GLU A 37 -13.18 6.59 9.52
C GLU A 37 -13.96 5.33 9.95
N GLU A 38 -14.42 5.32 11.20
CA GLU A 38 -15.29 4.28 11.73
C GLU A 38 -16.67 4.31 11.07
N GLY A 39 -17.32 3.14 10.97
CA GLY A 39 -18.67 3.02 10.42
C GLY A 39 -18.76 3.13 8.89
N ARG A 40 -17.64 3.28 8.17
CA ARG A 40 -17.59 3.31 6.69
C ARG A 40 -16.81 2.11 6.13
N PRO A 41 -17.21 1.57 4.96
CA PRO A 41 -16.43 0.54 4.28
C PRO A 41 -15.01 1.03 3.98
N ARG A 42 -14.03 0.16 4.18
CA ARG A 42 -12.61 0.42 3.88
C ARG A 42 -12.16 -0.46 2.73
N LEU A 43 -11.57 0.16 1.72
CA LEU A 43 -10.94 -0.54 0.60
C LEU A 43 -9.45 -0.30 0.66
N PHE A 44 -8.68 -1.38 0.69
CA PHE A 44 -7.24 -1.35 0.47
C PHE A 44 -6.94 -1.88 -0.93
N LYS A 45 -6.11 -1.15 -1.67
CA LYS A 45 -5.58 -1.56 -2.96
C LYS A 45 -4.07 -1.36 -2.96
N SER A 46 -3.35 -2.38 -3.42
CA SER A 46 -1.92 -2.30 -3.72
C SER A 46 -1.68 -2.61 -5.20
N ALA A 47 -0.60 -2.03 -5.74
CA ALA A 47 0.01 -2.43 -7.00
C ALA A 47 1.18 -3.40 -6.80
N GLY A 48 1.61 -3.63 -5.55
CA GLY A 48 2.86 -4.29 -5.20
C GLY A 48 4.05 -3.37 -5.51
N MET A 49 4.96 -3.22 -4.56
CA MET A 49 6.21 -2.49 -4.80
C MET A 49 7.39 -3.40 -4.48
N ALA A 50 8.36 -3.51 -5.39
CA ALA A 50 9.48 -4.45 -5.24
C ALA A 50 10.31 -4.26 -3.95
N TRP A 51 10.28 -3.07 -3.35
CA TRP A 51 10.94 -2.84 -2.06
C TRP A 51 10.27 -3.59 -0.90
N GLU A 52 8.96 -3.89 -1.00
CA GLU A 52 8.21 -4.65 0.00
C GLU A 52 8.77 -6.07 0.10
N ASP A 53 8.97 -6.72 -1.06
CA ASP A 53 9.62 -8.04 -1.14
C ASP A 53 11.05 -8.00 -0.59
N LEU A 54 11.82 -6.96 -0.95
CA LEU A 54 13.17 -6.78 -0.47
C LEU A 54 13.22 -6.64 1.06
N ALA A 55 12.31 -5.88 1.65
CA ALA A 55 12.23 -5.69 3.10
C ALA A 55 11.94 -7.01 3.83
N VAL A 56 11.03 -7.84 3.30
CA VAL A 56 10.74 -9.17 3.84
C VAL A 56 11.95 -10.09 3.69
N ALA A 57 12.60 -10.10 2.53
CA ALA A 57 13.77 -10.92 2.26
C ALA A 57 14.95 -10.56 3.19
N ALA A 58 15.21 -9.27 3.38
CA ALA A 58 16.25 -8.79 4.29
C ALA A 58 15.99 -9.25 5.73
N ALA A 59 14.76 -9.07 6.22
CA ALA A 59 14.39 -9.50 7.57
C ALA A 59 14.48 -11.02 7.76
N ALA A 60 14.15 -11.81 6.74
CA ALA A 60 14.29 -13.26 6.77
C ALA A 60 15.77 -13.68 6.80
N TYR A 61 16.59 -13.04 5.96
CA TYR A 61 18.03 -13.27 5.89
C TYR A 61 18.73 -12.96 7.22
N GLU A 62 18.44 -11.81 7.83
CA GLU A 62 19.03 -11.40 9.11
C GLU A 62 18.71 -12.39 10.24
N ARG A 63 17.46 -12.88 10.30
CA ARG A 63 17.06 -13.90 11.28
C ARG A 63 17.79 -15.22 11.06
N TRP A 64 17.93 -15.64 9.81
CA TRP A 64 18.69 -16.85 9.47
C TRP A 64 20.17 -16.70 9.88
N ALA A 65 20.80 -15.59 9.53
CA ALA A 65 22.21 -15.32 9.82
C ALA A 65 22.47 -15.30 11.34
N ALA A 66 21.57 -14.69 12.12
CA ALA A 66 21.68 -14.65 13.58
C ALA A 66 21.49 -16.03 14.24
N ALA A 67 20.75 -16.95 13.62
CA ALA A 67 20.55 -18.31 14.13
C ALA A 67 21.64 -19.30 13.68
N ALA A 68 22.38 -18.96 12.62
CA ALA A 68 23.44 -19.79 12.05
C ALA A 68 24.83 -19.49 12.64
N GLY A 69 24.99 -18.36 13.33
CA GLY A 69 26.18 -18.01 14.10
C GLY A 69 26.08 -18.44 15.55
#